data_AF-A0A534QDE3-F1
#
_entry.id   AF-A0A534QDE3-F1
#
_cell.length_a   1.000
_cell.length_b   1.000
_cell.length_c   1.000
_cell.angle_alpha   90.00
_cell.angle_beta   90.00
_cell.angle_gamma   90.00
#
_symmetry.space_group_name_H-M   'P 1'
#
loop_
_entity.id
_entity.type
_entity.pdbx_description
1 polymer ?
#
loop_
_entity_poly.entity_id
_entity_poly.type
_entity_poly.pdbx_seq_one_letter_code
_entity_poly.pdbx_strand_id
1 'polypeptide(L)'
;MPRQIVVYAAILNALLTFAINLLVLAALLGATGTPARPAMLVFPILLADLVCLTLGVSLLLAPLHVRYHDVGYLWGVVVQVGFWLTPIIYLDSMIPARWQWLVTYNPMARIVQYSRQAVIAGTWPDWVGVTKTTFTAVAMLVVGALAFRRLQARLVEYF
;
A
#
# COMPACT_ATOMS: atom_id res chain seq x y z
N MET A 1 30.24 -13.96 5.26
CA MET A 1 29.08 -14.68 4.69
C MET A 1 27.94 -14.71 5.70
N PRO A 2 27.00 -13.74 5.71
CA PRO A 2 25.61 -14.04 6.14
C PRO A 2 24.52 -13.12 5.56
N ARG A 3 24.80 -12.28 4.56
CA ARG A 3 23.95 -11.13 4.22
C ARG A 3 22.87 -11.39 3.17
N GLN A 4 23.05 -12.41 2.33
CA GLN A 4 22.01 -12.88 1.40
C GLN A 4 20.79 -13.45 2.16
N ILE A 5 21.02 -14.08 3.31
CA ILE A 5 19.94 -14.66 4.14
C ILE A 5 19.00 -13.56 4.65
N VAL A 6 19.52 -12.39 5.04
CA VAL A 6 18.70 -11.25 5.50
C VAL A 6 17.83 -10.71 4.37
N VAL A 7 18.37 -10.68 3.15
CA VAL A 7 17.66 -10.25 1.93
C VAL A 7 16.57 -11.25 1.55
N TYR A 8 16.88 -12.56 1.53
CA TYR A 8 15.88 -13.59 1.29
C TYR A 8 14.81 -13.64 2.40
N ALA A 9 15.20 -13.43 3.66
CA ALA A 9 14.26 -13.34 4.77
C ALA A 9 13.32 -12.13 4.63
N ALA A 10 13.83 -10.98 4.16
CA ALA A 10 12.99 -9.81 3.90
C ALA A 10 12.00 -10.06 2.75
N ILE A 11 12.44 -10.70 1.65
CA ILE A 11 11.57 -11.08 0.54
C ILE A 11 10.52 -12.10 0.99
N LEU A 12 10.95 -13.12 1.75
CA LEU A 12 10.05 -14.14 2.28
C LEU A 12 9.02 -13.53 3.23
N ASN A 13 9.44 -12.62 4.11
CA ASN A 13 8.54 -11.91 5.02
C ASN A 13 7.54 -11.04 4.26
N ALA A 14 7.98 -10.35 3.21
CA ALA A 14 7.11 -9.59 2.32
C ALA A 14 6.09 -10.49 1.61
N LEU A 15 6.53 -11.64 1.10
CA LEU A 15 5.66 -12.64 0.44
C LEU A 15 4.64 -13.23 1.43
N LEU A 16 5.07 -13.51 2.66
CA LEU A 16 4.23 -14.06 3.71
C LEU A 16 3.21 -13.04 4.21
N THR A 17 3.63 -11.78 4.37
CA THR A 17 2.75 -10.66 4.68
C THR A 17 1.70 -10.46 3.58
N PHE A 18 2.09 -10.59 2.30
CA PHE A 18 1.15 -10.55 1.18
C PHE A 18 0.14 -11.70 1.25
N ALA A 19 0.61 -12.94 1.47
CA ALA A 19 -0.24 -14.10 1.58
C ALA A 19 -1.26 -13.99 2.74
N ILE A 20 -0.82 -13.49 3.90
CA ILE A 20 -1.70 -13.25 5.05
C ILE A 20 -2.75 -12.18 4.71
N ASN A 21 -2.36 -11.06 4.11
CA ASN A 21 -3.31 -10.01 3.73
C ASN A 21 -4.36 -10.53 2.72
N LEU A 22 -3.95 -11.39 1.77
CA LEU A 22 -4.87 -12.01 0.82
C LEU A 22 -5.85 -12.97 1.50
N LEU A 23 -5.39 -13.75 2.49
CA LEU A 23 -6.25 -14.63 3.28
C LEU A 23 -7.24 -13.86 4.14
N VAL A 24 -6.77 -12.82 4.83
CA VAL A 24 -7.62 -11.93 5.63
C VAL A 24 -8.71 -11.30 4.77
N LEU A 25 -8.38 -10.89 3.54
CA LEU A 25 -9.36 -10.41 2.56
C LEU A 25 -10.43 -11.46 2.26
N ALA A 26 -10.02 -12.68 1.88
CA ALA A 26 -10.94 -13.73 1.51
C ALA A 26 -11.91 -14.05 2.67
N ALA A 27 -11.39 -14.06 3.90
CA ALA A 27 -12.19 -14.23 5.11
C ALA A 27 -13.17 -13.06 5.34
N LEU A 28 -12.72 -11.81 5.18
CA LEU A 28 -13.58 -10.63 5.30
C LEU A 28 -14.71 -10.61 4.27
N LEU A 29 -14.42 -10.93 3.00
CA LEU A 29 -15.45 -11.01 1.96
C LEU A 29 -16.48 -12.10 2.28
N GLY A 30 -16.05 -13.24 2.82
CA GLY A 30 -16.95 -14.31 3.27
C GLY A 30 -17.78 -13.92 4.49
N ALA A 31 -17.21 -13.16 5.44
CA ALA A 31 -17.87 -12.79 6.69
C ALA A 31 -18.85 -11.60 6.56
N THR A 32 -18.63 -10.69 5.61
CA THR A 32 -19.39 -9.42 5.54
C THR A 32 -20.81 -9.59 5.01
N GLY A 33 -21.16 -10.73 4.39
CA GLY A 33 -22.53 -11.02 3.93
C GLY A 33 -23.11 -10.02 2.93
N THR A 34 -22.26 -9.17 2.34
CA THR A 34 -22.65 -8.05 1.46
C THR A 34 -23.29 -8.60 0.18
N PRO A 35 -24.45 -8.06 -0.26
CA PRO A 35 -25.04 -8.46 -1.53
C PRO A 35 -24.05 -8.19 -2.66
N ALA A 36 -23.76 -9.22 -3.46
CA ALA A 36 -22.80 -9.17 -4.56
C ALA A 36 -23.28 -8.20 -5.64
N ARG A 37 -22.93 -6.93 -5.50
CA ARG A 37 -23.16 -5.90 -6.51
C ARG A 37 -22.03 -5.94 -7.53
N PRO A 38 -22.28 -5.72 -8.84
CA PRO A 38 -21.24 -5.78 -9.88
C PRO A 38 -20.04 -4.84 -9.61
N ALA A 39 -20.28 -3.68 -9.00
CA ALA A 39 -19.24 -2.72 -8.65
C ALA A 39 -18.21 -3.27 -7.63
N MET A 40 -18.56 -4.34 -6.91
CA MET A 40 -17.68 -5.00 -5.94
C MET A 40 -16.50 -5.73 -6.60
N LEU A 41 -16.56 -5.99 -7.92
CA LEU A 41 -15.43 -6.55 -8.68
C LEU A 41 -14.20 -5.63 -8.72
N VAL A 42 -14.38 -4.32 -8.49
CA VAL A 42 -13.26 -3.36 -8.47
C VAL A 42 -12.50 -3.42 -7.14
N PHE A 43 -13.16 -3.88 -6.07
CA PHE A 43 -12.56 -3.99 -4.74
C PHE A 43 -11.29 -4.86 -4.67
N PRO A 44 -11.23 -6.08 -5.25
CA PRO A 44 -10.00 -6.87 -5.26
C PRO A 44 -8.84 -6.19 -6.01
N ILE A 45 -9.13 -5.39 -7.04
CA ILE A 45 -8.10 -4.61 -7.75
C ILE A 45 -7.54 -3.52 -6.83
N LEU A 46 -8.41 -2.75 -6.18
CA LEU A 46 -8.00 -1.70 -5.24
C LEU A 46 -7.20 -2.24 -4.06
N LEU A 47 -7.52 -3.46 -3.62
CA LEU A 47 -6.75 -4.12 -2.58
C LEU A 47 -5.40 -4.60 -3.08
N ALA A 48 -5.32 -5.15 -4.29
CA ALA A 48 -4.05 -5.47 -4.92
C ALA A 48 -3.15 -4.23 -5.04
N ASP A 49 -3.73 -3.07 -5.33
CA ASP A 49 -3.01 -1.78 -5.33
C ASP A 49 -2.49 -1.42 -3.93
N LEU A 50 -3.31 -1.60 -2.89
CA LEU A 50 -2.89 -1.37 -1.49
C LEU A 50 -1.72 -2.27 -1.09
N VAL A 51 -1.78 -3.55 -1.47
CA VAL A 51 -0.68 -4.49 -1.28
C VAL A 51 0.56 -4.01 -2.03
N CYS A 52 0.45 -3.69 -3.32
CA CYS A 52 1.61 -3.27 -4.11
C CYS A 52 2.29 -2.04 -3.49
N LEU A 53 1.49 -1.09 -3.00
CA LEU A 53 1.98 0.11 -2.35
C LEU A 53 2.69 -0.20 -1.02
N THR A 54 2.06 -1.00 -0.16
CA THR A 54 2.65 -1.41 1.13
C THR A 54 3.92 -2.25 0.95
N LEU A 55 3.96 -3.13 -0.04
CA LEU A 55 5.16 -3.90 -0.41
C LEU A 55 6.27 -3.00 -0.94
N GLY A 56 5.96 -2.09 -1.87
CA GLY A 56 6.93 -1.16 -2.43
C GLY A 56 7.59 -0.29 -1.36
N VAL A 57 6.79 0.25 -0.45
CA VAL A 57 7.26 1.01 0.71
C VAL A 57 8.09 0.12 1.65
N SER A 58 7.62 -1.08 2.00
CA SER A 58 8.37 -2.01 2.87
C SER A 58 9.72 -2.40 2.28
N LEU A 59 9.81 -2.60 0.96
CA LEU A 59 11.08 -2.89 0.27
C LEU A 59 12.04 -1.69 0.28
N LEU A 60 11.54 -0.46 0.26
CA LEU A 60 12.36 0.74 0.46
C LEU A 60 12.89 0.83 1.89
N LEU A 61 12.03 0.57 2.88
CA LEU A 61 12.37 0.70 4.30
C LEU A 61 13.24 -0.44 4.83
N ALA A 62 13.12 -1.65 4.28
CA ALA A 62 13.88 -2.82 4.73
C ALA A 62 15.41 -2.60 4.79
N PRO A 63 16.09 -2.14 3.72
CA PRO A 63 17.53 -1.89 3.77
C PRO A 63 17.90 -0.68 4.64
N LEU A 64 17.01 0.32 4.74
CA LEU A 64 17.18 1.48 5.63
C LEU A 64 17.16 1.04 7.09
N HIS A 65 16.23 0.16 7.47
CA HIS A 65 16.09 -0.35 8.83
C HIS A 65 17.30 -1.20 9.27
N VAL A 66 17.88 -1.99 8.36
CA VAL A 66 19.11 -2.75 8.64
C VAL A 66 20.31 -1.83 8.86
N ARG A 67 20.35 -0.66 8.21
CA ARG A 67 21.43 0.32 8.38
C ARG A 67 21.21 1.25 9.58
N TYR A 68 19.96 1.59 9.87
CA TYR A 68 19.56 2.54 10.90
C TYR A 68 18.37 1.97 11.69
N HIS A 69 18.64 1.56 12.93
CA HIS A 69 17.62 1.00 13.82
C HIS A 69 16.48 2.00 14.13
N ASP A 70 16.78 3.31 14.11
CA ASP A 70 15.83 4.39 14.42
C ASP A 70 14.75 4.60 13.35
N VAL A 71 14.92 4.02 12.16
CA VAL A 71 13.95 4.10 11.06
C VAL A 71 12.62 3.45 11.44
N GLY A 72 12.64 2.39 12.27
CA GLY A 72 11.42 1.73 12.74
C GLY A 72 10.53 2.67 13.56
N TYR A 73 11.12 3.43 14.49
CA TYR A 73 10.39 4.38 15.33
C TYR A 73 9.83 5.55 14.50
N LEU A 74 10.64 6.12 13.61
CA LEU A 74 10.21 7.19 12.71
C LEU A 74 9.06 6.74 11.79
N TRP A 75 9.15 5.51 11.26
CA TRP A 75 8.11 4.97 10.39
C TRP A 75 6.76 4.83 11.09
N GLY A 76 6.75 4.42 12.37
CA GLY A 76 5.52 4.36 13.17
C GLY A 76 4.81 5.71 13.24
N VAL A 77 5.56 6.79 13.48
CA VAL A 77 5.00 8.16 13.50
C VAL A 77 4.46 8.56 12.13
N VAL A 78 5.17 8.25 11.05
CA VAL A 78 4.73 8.55 9.67
C VAL A 78 3.43 7.84 9.33
N VAL A 79 3.28 6.57 9.66
CA VAL A 79 2.04 5.81 9.44
C VAL A 79 0.89 6.42 10.23
N GLN A 80 1.14 6.83 11.47
CA GLN A 80 0.12 7.43 12.32
C GLN A 80 -0.36 8.79 11.77
N VAL A 81 0.56 9.64 11.32
CA VAL A 81 0.21 10.89 10.61
C VAL A 81 -0.52 10.60 9.31
N GLY A 82 -0.07 9.61 8.54
CA GLY A 82 -0.67 9.19 7.29
C GLY A 82 -2.13 8.77 7.46
N PHE A 83 -2.44 8.02 8.52
CA PHE A 83 -3.80 7.58 8.87
C PHE A 83 -4.76 8.77 9.01
N TRP A 84 -4.35 9.83 9.72
CA TRP A 84 -5.16 11.05 9.86
C TRP A 84 -5.29 11.86 8.58
N LEU A 85 -4.27 11.80 7.71
CA LEU A 85 -4.26 12.47 6.40
C LEU A 85 -5.21 11.80 5.40
N THR A 86 -5.47 10.50 5.58
CA THR A 86 -6.43 9.74 4.78
C THR A 86 -7.85 9.87 5.35
N PRO A 87 -8.86 10.19 4.52
CA PRO A 87 -10.27 10.28 4.92
C PRO A 87 -10.89 8.89 5.14
N ILE A 88 -10.44 8.20 6.20
CA ILE A 88 -10.96 6.89 6.60
C ILE A 88 -12.21 7.07 7.46
N ILE A 89 -12.17 8.03 8.38
CA ILE A 89 -13.22 8.26 9.40
C ILE A 89 -14.16 9.40 9.02
N TYR A 90 -13.72 10.33 8.17
CA TYR A 90 -14.46 11.53 7.76
C TYR A 90 -14.70 11.56 6.25
N LEU A 91 -15.73 12.28 5.80
CA LEU A 91 -16.04 12.47 4.39
C LEU A 91 -15.15 13.57 3.80
N ASP A 92 -14.80 13.44 2.51
CA ASP A 92 -14.02 14.45 1.77
C ASP A 92 -14.65 15.83 1.75
N SER A 93 -15.98 15.91 1.90
CA SER A 93 -16.73 17.16 1.97
C SER A 93 -16.41 18.00 3.21
N MET A 94 -15.81 17.42 4.25
CA MET A 94 -15.42 18.13 5.48
C MET A 94 -14.05 18.79 5.35
N ILE A 95 -13.31 18.52 4.26
CA ILE A 95 -11.94 19.02 4.06
C ILE A 95 -11.99 20.38 3.35
N PRO A 96 -11.35 21.42 3.89
CA PRO A 96 -11.29 22.72 3.22
C PRO A 96 -10.64 22.61 1.84
N ALA A 97 -11.15 23.36 0.85
CA ALA A 97 -10.70 23.29 -0.56
C ALA A 97 -9.17 23.44 -0.73
N ARG A 98 -8.50 24.19 0.15
CA ARG A 98 -7.04 24.35 0.18
C ARG A 98 -6.26 23.05 0.41
N TRP A 99 -6.87 22.03 1.03
CA TRP A 99 -6.19 20.78 1.42
C TRP A 99 -6.69 19.56 0.63
N GLN A 100 -7.71 19.73 -0.22
CA GLN A 100 -8.28 18.64 -1.02
C GLN A 100 -7.26 18.03 -1.99
N TRP A 101 -6.35 18.84 -2.56
CA TRP A 101 -5.29 18.34 -3.45
C TRP A 101 -4.40 17.28 -2.78
N LEU A 102 -4.13 17.43 -1.47
CA LEU A 102 -3.29 16.50 -0.73
C LEU A 102 -3.92 15.11 -0.65
N VAL A 103 -5.25 15.07 -0.50
CA VAL A 103 -6.04 13.84 -0.47
C VAL A 103 -6.20 13.26 -1.86
N THR A 104 -6.44 14.10 -2.88
CA THR A 104 -6.56 13.64 -4.27
C THR A 104 -5.26 13.03 -4.81
N TYR A 105 -4.10 13.52 -4.38
CA TYR A 105 -2.80 12.96 -4.77
C TYR A 105 -2.35 11.77 -3.92
N ASN A 106 -2.91 11.58 -2.72
CA ASN A 106 -2.52 10.48 -1.85
C ASN A 106 -3.10 9.15 -2.37
N PRO A 107 -2.27 8.21 -2.84
CA PRO A 107 -2.74 6.94 -3.40
C PRO A 107 -3.54 6.11 -2.38
N MET A 108 -3.19 6.18 -1.08
CA MET A 108 -3.97 5.49 -0.04
C MET A 108 -5.36 6.08 0.13
N ALA A 109 -5.50 7.40 0.05
CA ALA A 109 -6.80 8.07 0.17
C ALA A 109 -7.71 7.69 -1.01
N ARG A 110 -7.15 7.63 -2.22
CA ARG A 110 -7.87 7.22 -3.43
C ARG A 110 -8.37 5.77 -3.33
N ILE A 111 -7.53 4.85 -2.85
CA ILE A 111 -7.91 3.45 -2.62
C ILE A 111 -9.10 3.39 -1.66
N VAL A 112 -9.02 4.07 -0.50
CA VAL A 112 -10.09 4.06 0.51
C VAL A 112 -11.40 4.66 -0.03
N GLN A 113 -11.35 5.78 -0.76
CA GLN A 113 -12.53 6.39 -1.36
C GLN A 113 -13.20 5.48 -2.39
N TYR A 114 -12.42 4.90 -3.32
CA TYR A 114 -12.98 4.00 -4.34
C TYR A 114 -13.49 2.70 -3.73
N SER A 115 -12.83 2.18 -2.69
CA SER A 115 -13.33 1.05 -1.91
C SER A 115 -14.67 1.37 -1.24
N ARG A 116 -14.81 2.56 -0.64
CA ARG A 116 -16.08 3.02 -0.06
C ARG A 116 -17.18 3.14 -1.13
N GLN A 117 -16.87 3.71 -2.30
CA GLN A 117 -17.84 3.84 -3.39
C GLN A 117 -18.29 2.47 -3.93
N ALA A 118 -17.35 1.54 -4.15
CA ALA A 118 -17.64 0.22 -4.68
C ALA A 118 -18.44 -0.66 -3.70
N VAL A 119 -18.08 -0.64 -2.40
CA VAL A 119 -18.66 -1.53 -1.39
C VAL A 119 -19.93 -0.94 -0.75
N ILE A 120 -19.91 0.34 -0.37
CA ILE A 120 -21.01 0.97 0.38
C ILE A 120 -22.03 1.61 -0.58
N ALA A 121 -21.56 2.46 -1.51
CA ALA A 121 -22.46 3.15 -2.44
C ALA A 121 -22.94 2.24 -3.59
N GLY A 122 -22.19 1.18 -3.91
CA GLY A 122 -22.49 0.28 -5.03
C GLY A 122 -22.35 0.93 -6.41
N THR A 123 -21.69 2.07 -6.48
CA THR A 123 -21.44 2.83 -7.71
C THR A 123 -20.09 2.46 -8.29
N TRP A 124 -19.99 2.41 -9.62
CA TRP A 124 -18.72 2.19 -10.29
C TRP A 124 -17.80 3.40 -10.08
N PRO A 125 -16.60 3.21 -9.52
CA PRO A 125 -15.61 4.27 -9.42
C PRO A 125 -15.10 4.65 -10.83
N ASP A 126 -14.61 5.88 -10.97
CA ASP A 126 -14.04 6.37 -12.23
C ASP A 126 -12.83 5.51 -12.65
N TRP A 127 -12.93 4.87 -13.83
CA TRP A 127 -11.89 4.00 -14.40
C TRP A 127 -10.58 4.74 -14.67
N VAL A 128 -10.64 6.04 -15.00
CA VAL A 128 -9.42 6.87 -15.17
C VAL A 128 -8.75 7.10 -13.81
N GLY A 129 -9.56 7.29 -12.77
CA GLY A 129 -9.11 7.32 -11.38
C GLY A 129 -8.43 6.02 -10.95
N VAL A 130 -9.10 4.89 -11.14
CA VAL A 130 -8.58 3.56 -10.74
C VAL A 130 -7.25 3.26 -11.45
N THR A 131 -7.17 3.43 -12.77
CA THR A 131 -5.93 3.18 -13.53
C THR A 131 -4.76 4.04 -13.07
N LYS A 132 -4.99 5.32 -12.76
CA LYS A 132 -3.96 6.19 -12.17
C LYS A 132 -3.50 5.68 -10.81
N THR A 133 -4.41 5.19 -9.96
CA THR A 133 -4.08 4.63 -8.64
C THR A 133 -3.23 3.37 -8.79
N THR A 134 -3.65 2.44 -9.65
CA THR A 134 -2.91 1.22 -9.99
C THR A 134 -1.52 1.54 -10.53
N PHE A 135 -1.42 2.51 -11.45
CA PHE A 135 -0.13 2.96 -11.98
C PHE A 135 0.80 3.47 -10.87
N THR A 136 0.29 4.28 -9.94
CA THR A 136 1.10 4.77 -8.80
C THR A 136 1.52 3.66 -7.84
N ALA A 137 0.64 2.69 -7.57
CA ALA A 137 0.95 1.56 -6.70
C ALA A 137 2.03 0.65 -7.31
N VAL A 138 1.91 0.34 -8.60
CA VAL A 138 2.90 -0.45 -9.34
C VAL A 138 4.21 0.32 -9.48
N ALA A 139 4.17 1.62 -9.78
CA ALA A 139 5.37 2.45 -9.84
C ALA A 139 6.13 2.45 -8.50
N MET A 140 5.41 2.57 -7.37
CA MET A 140 6.02 2.49 -6.04
C MET A 140 6.64 1.10 -5.78
N LEU A 141 5.97 0.03 -6.18
CA LEU A 141 6.52 -1.33 -6.08
C LEU A 141 7.80 -1.50 -6.90
N VAL A 142 7.81 -1.02 -8.14
CA VAL A 142 8.98 -1.07 -9.03
C VAL A 142 10.12 -0.23 -8.46
N VAL A 143 9.85 0.98 -7.98
CA VAL A 143 10.86 1.83 -7.34
C VAL A 143 11.43 1.16 -6.10
N GLY A 144 10.58 0.57 -5.25
CA GLY A 144 11.02 -0.17 -4.07
C GLY A 144 11.88 -1.39 -4.41
N ALA A 145 11.46 -2.16 -5.41
CA ALA A 145 12.23 -3.31 -5.89
C ALA A 145 13.58 -2.90 -6.52
N LEU A 146 13.62 -1.81 -7.29
CA LEU A 146 14.85 -1.29 -7.91
C LEU A 146 15.81 -0.73 -6.87
N ALA A 147 15.31 0.06 -5.92
CA ALA A 147 16.11 0.59 -4.82
C ALA A 147 16.72 -0.54 -3.99
N PHE A 148 15.93 -1.56 -3.69
CA PHE A 148 16.40 -2.77 -3.00
C PHE A 148 17.50 -3.48 -3.80
N ARG A 149 17.31 -3.70 -5.11
CA ARG A 149 18.33 -4.31 -5.99
C ARG A 149 19.62 -3.48 -6.05
N ARG A 150 19.53 -2.16 -6.16
CA ARG A 150 20.70 -1.27 -6.20
C ARG A 150 21.49 -1.27 -4.89
N LEU A 151 20.80 -1.26 -3.75
CA LEU A 151 21.46 -1.35 -2.44
C LEU A 151 22.07 -2.74 -2.22
N GLN A 152 21.43 -3.80 -2.71
CA GLN A 152 22.01 -5.15 -2.71
C GLN A 152 23.31 -5.19 -3.54
N ALA A 153 23.35 -4.55 -4.72
CA ALA A 153 24.54 -4.49 -5.57
C ALA A 153 25.70 -3.71 -4.93
N ARG A 154 25.44 -2.52 -4.36
CA ARG A 154 26.48 -1.71 -3.68
C ARG A 154 27.10 -2.37 -2.45
N LEU A 155 26.38 -3.29 -1.81
CA LEU A 155 26.89 -4.05 -0.67
C LEU A 155 27.80 -5.21 -1.08
N VAL A 156 27.86 -5.56 -2.37
CA VAL A 156 28.77 -6.58 -2.93
C VAL A 156 30.15 -6.00 -3.25
N GLU A 157 30.27 -4.71 -3.56
CA GLU A 157 31.52 -4.07 -4.03
C GLU A 157 32.54 -3.69 -2.93
N TYR A 158 32.19 -3.78 -1.64
CA TYR A 158 33.10 -3.47 -0.53
C TYR A 158 33.80 -4.70 0.08
N PHE A 159 33.74 -5.85 -0.59
CA PHE A 159 34.45 -7.08 -0.20
C PHE A 159 35.29 -7.62 -1.34
#